data_AF-A0A969BN29-F1
#
_entry.id   AF-A0A969BN29-F1
#
_cell.length_a   1.000
_cell.length_b   1.000
_cell.length_c   1.000
_cell.angle_alpha   90.00
_cell.angle_beta   90.00
_cell.angle_gamma   90.00
#
_symmetry.space_group_name_H-M   'P 1'
#
loop_
_entity.id
_entity.type
_entity.pdbx_description
1 polymer ?
#
loop_
_entity_poly.entity_id
_entity_poly.type
_entity_poly.pdbx_seq_one_letter_code
_entity_poly.pdbx_strand_id
1 'polypeptide(L)'
;MRLSQYFLPILRDDPKEAEIVSHKLMLRAGMIRQESAGSYSWLPIGFRVLKKIEQIVREEQDRAGAIEVLMPTIQSADLWKKSGRYEAYGKEMLRIKDRHDRDMLYGPTNEEQITDIFRQGVQSYKDLPRNLYHIQWKFRDEVRPRFGVMRGREFLMKDAYSFDVSREAGQHSYNKMFVSYLRTFARMGLKAVPMRAETGPIGGKDSHEFLVLADTGESEVHFDRDFYDMDWSAFEIDYDDVAAVAKVVEDFTSKYAATEEKHDVAEFKKRVRFAEGLTLQHRRVLSANDTGCEGLRFACGWLRFRYCHNEDADRRVTVAMLWHTLEPAAKGTK
;
A
#
# COMPACT_ATOMS: atom_id res chain seq x y z
N MET A 1 -0.92 22.73 -23.90
CA MET A 1 0.49 22.42 -24.24
C MET A 1 0.52 21.83 -25.63
N ARG A 2 1.35 22.36 -26.55
CA ARG A 2 1.48 21.84 -27.92
C ARG A 2 2.51 20.71 -27.94
N LEU A 3 2.27 19.65 -28.72
CA LEU A 3 3.20 18.49 -28.77
C LEU A 3 4.60 18.90 -29.25
N SER A 4 4.70 19.84 -30.19
CA SER A 4 5.98 20.35 -30.71
C SER A 4 6.87 21.05 -29.66
N GLN A 5 6.33 21.38 -28.49
CA GLN A 5 7.05 22.00 -27.37
C GLN A 5 7.12 21.06 -26.15
N TYR A 6 6.67 19.81 -26.30
CA TYR A 6 6.57 18.85 -25.21
C TYR A 6 7.65 17.78 -25.35
N PHE A 7 8.38 17.50 -24.27
CA PHE A 7 9.36 16.41 -24.26
C PHE A 7 8.65 15.07 -24.04
N LEU A 8 8.53 14.28 -25.11
CA LEU A 8 7.84 13.00 -25.13
C LEU A 8 8.60 11.97 -25.99
N PRO A 9 9.65 11.33 -25.45
CA PRO A 9 10.47 10.37 -26.19
C PRO A 9 9.76 9.01 -26.29
N ILE A 10 8.86 8.86 -27.26
CA ILE A 10 8.15 7.61 -27.51
C ILE A 10 9.09 6.53 -28.07
N LEU A 11 8.88 5.27 -27.67
CA LEU A 11 9.62 4.12 -28.19
C LEU A 11 8.75 3.29 -29.15
N ARG A 12 9.33 2.93 -30.30
CA ARG A 12 8.66 2.11 -31.30
C ARG A 12 8.46 0.67 -30.82
N ASP A 13 9.53 0.07 -30.34
CA ASP A 13 9.60 -1.35 -29.97
C ASP A 13 9.47 -1.53 -28.44
N ASP A 14 9.08 -2.73 -28.04
CA ASP A 14 9.03 -3.11 -26.62
C ASP A 14 10.45 -3.19 -26.04
N PRO A 15 10.74 -2.49 -24.93
CA PRO A 15 12.02 -2.61 -24.24
C PRO A 15 12.25 -4.04 -23.74
N LYS A 16 13.46 -4.58 -23.96
CA LYS A 16 13.78 -6.00 -23.67
C LYS A 16 13.80 -6.29 -22.17
N GLU A 17 14.09 -5.26 -21.37
CA GLU A 17 14.15 -5.30 -19.91
C GLU A 17 12.77 -5.28 -19.23
N ALA A 18 11.69 -5.01 -19.98
CA ALA A 18 10.36 -4.88 -19.42
C ALA A 18 9.54 -6.16 -19.58
N GLU A 19 9.28 -6.84 -18.47
CA GLU A 19 8.54 -8.12 -18.46
C GLU A 19 7.02 -7.93 -18.50
N ILE A 20 6.49 -6.99 -17.71
CA ILE A 20 5.03 -6.78 -17.57
C ILE A 20 4.50 -5.62 -18.43
N VAL A 21 3.21 -5.69 -18.77
CA VAL A 21 2.55 -4.75 -19.68
C VAL A 21 2.62 -3.30 -19.21
N SER A 22 2.42 -3.03 -17.91
CA SER A 22 2.47 -1.67 -17.37
C SER A 22 3.87 -1.06 -17.52
N HIS A 23 4.93 -1.82 -17.20
CA HIS A 23 6.31 -1.37 -17.36
C HIS A 23 6.65 -1.08 -18.83
N LYS A 24 6.26 -1.97 -19.74
CA LYS A 24 6.43 -1.79 -21.20
C LYS A 24 5.75 -0.52 -21.69
N LEU A 25 4.48 -0.32 -21.33
CA LEU A 25 3.70 0.83 -21.77
C LEU A 25 4.23 2.14 -21.20
N MET A 26 4.63 2.18 -19.93
CA MET A 26 5.19 3.39 -19.31
C MET A 26 6.50 3.81 -19.97
N LEU A 27 7.37 2.87 -20.32
CA LEU A 27 8.59 3.16 -21.08
C LEU A 27 8.27 3.63 -22.51
N ARG A 28 7.39 2.91 -23.23
CA ARG A 28 7.05 3.23 -24.62
C ARG A 28 6.32 4.56 -24.79
N ALA A 29 5.47 4.91 -23.83
CA ALA A 29 4.77 6.19 -23.82
C ALA A 29 5.66 7.35 -23.33
N GLY A 30 6.93 7.11 -23.03
CA GLY A 30 7.84 8.14 -22.52
C GLY A 30 7.39 8.72 -21.18
N MET A 31 6.85 7.88 -20.28
CA MET A 31 6.41 8.28 -18.94
C MET A 31 7.53 8.20 -17.91
N ILE A 32 8.41 7.21 -18.03
CA ILE A 32 9.53 6.98 -17.12
C ILE A 32 10.79 6.62 -17.90
N ARG A 33 11.94 6.83 -17.27
CA ARG A 33 13.25 6.37 -17.77
C ARG A 33 14.04 5.79 -16.60
N GLN A 34 14.64 4.62 -16.80
CA GLN A 34 15.46 3.99 -15.77
C GLN A 34 16.85 4.66 -15.70
N GLU A 35 17.27 5.06 -14.50
CA GLU A 35 18.61 5.63 -14.24
C GLU A 35 19.54 4.58 -13.61
N SER A 36 19.01 3.78 -12.69
CA SER A 36 19.69 2.63 -12.11
C SER A 36 18.68 1.51 -11.80
N ALA A 37 19.14 0.34 -11.36
CA ALA A 37 18.24 -0.76 -10.98
C ALA A 37 17.18 -0.26 -9.97
N GLY A 38 15.90 -0.32 -10.33
CA GLY A 38 14.81 0.11 -9.45
C GLY A 38 14.71 1.62 -9.15
N SER A 39 15.41 2.50 -9.86
CA SER A 39 15.26 3.96 -9.73
C SER A 39 14.95 4.57 -11.10
N TYR A 40 13.95 5.44 -11.13
CA TYR A 40 13.32 5.94 -12.35
C TYR A 40 13.17 7.46 -12.32
N SER A 41 13.62 8.10 -13.40
CA SER A 41 13.27 9.47 -13.74
C SER A 41 11.83 9.53 -14.25
N TRP A 42 11.01 10.39 -13.66
CA TRP A 42 9.64 10.65 -14.10
C TRP A 42 9.63 11.71 -15.20
N LEU A 43 9.30 11.29 -16.43
CA LEU A 43 9.23 12.17 -17.59
C LEU A 43 7.92 12.99 -17.57
N PRO A 44 7.81 14.08 -18.36
CA PRO A 44 6.74 15.07 -18.18
C PRO A 44 5.32 14.50 -18.14
N ILE A 45 4.98 13.51 -18.98
CA ILE A 45 3.64 12.91 -18.98
C ILE A 45 3.42 11.98 -17.78
N GLY A 46 4.44 11.20 -17.39
CA GLY A 46 4.40 10.35 -16.20
C GLY A 46 4.29 11.18 -14.93
N PHE A 47 5.05 12.26 -14.83
CA PHE A 47 5.01 13.18 -13.70
C PHE A 47 3.64 13.88 -13.56
N ARG A 48 2.99 14.24 -14.67
CA ARG A 48 1.61 14.77 -14.62
C ARG A 48 0.60 13.75 -14.10
N VAL A 49 0.76 12.47 -14.45
CA VAL A 49 -0.09 11.40 -13.89
C VAL A 49 0.20 11.21 -12.40
N LEU A 50 1.47 11.15 -12.01
CA LEU A 50 1.88 11.05 -10.60
C LEU A 50 1.27 12.18 -9.75
N LYS A 51 1.28 13.42 -10.25
CA LYS A 51 0.68 14.57 -9.56
C LYS A 51 -0.85 14.50 -9.46
N LYS A 52 -1.54 13.90 -10.43
CA LYS A 52 -2.99 13.66 -10.32
C LYS A 52 -3.31 12.60 -9.26
N ILE A 53 -2.53 11.52 -9.22
CA ILE A 53 -2.66 10.47 -8.20
C ILE A 53 -2.43 11.08 -6.81
N GLU A 54 -1.31 11.80 -6.65
CA GLU A 54 -0.95 12.49 -5.41
C GLU A 54 -2.09 13.40 -4.92
N GLN A 55 -2.69 14.17 -5.82
CA GLN A 55 -3.76 15.10 -5.47
C GLN A 55 -5.04 14.39 -5.01
N ILE A 56 -5.45 13.30 -5.65
CA ILE A 56 -6.60 12.50 -5.21
C ILE A 56 -6.35 11.95 -3.81
N VAL A 57 -5.15 11.41 -3.58
CA VAL A 57 -4.76 10.86 -2.27
C VAL A 57 -4.81 11.94 -1.19
N ARG A 58 -4.23 13.12 -1.45
CA ARG A 58 -4.24 14.26 -0.54
C ARG A 58 -5.67 14.66 -0.18
N GLU A 59 -6.53 14.84 -1.18
CA GLU A 59 -7.93 15.25 -0.99
C GLU A 59 -8.72 14.26 -0.13
N GLU A 60 -8.54 12.95 -0.30
CA GLU A 60 -9.26 11.96 0.53
C GLU A 60 -8.68 11.85 1.94
N GLN A 61 -7.36 12.02 2.12
CA GLN A 61 -6.75 12.07 3.44
C GLN A 61 -7.20 13.31 4.23
N ASP A 62 -7.21 14.48 3.60
CA ASP A 62 -7.67 15.74 4.20
C ASP A 62 -9.16 15.65 4.54
N ARG A 63 -9.99 15.07 3.66
CA ARG A 63 -11.41 14.83 3.91
C ARG A 63 -11.65 13.92 5.12
N ALA A 64 -10.79 12.94 5.35
CA ALA A 64 -10.84 12.07 6.51
C ALA A 64 -10.28 12.71 7.80
N GLY A 65 -9.86 13.98 7.75
CA GLY A 65 -9.33 14.74 8.87
C GLY A 65 -7.86 14.48 9.18
N ALA A 66 -7.11 13.86 8.27
CA ALA A 66 -5.66 13.73 8.41
C ALA A 66 -4.97 15.05 8.02
N ILE A 67 -3.82 15.34 8.63
CA ILE A 67 -3.09 16.61 8.47
C ILE A 67 -1.75 16.33 7.78
N GLU A 68 -1.51 16.98 6.64
CA GLU A 68 -0.26 16.82 5.90
C GLU A 68 0.91 17.51 6.62
N VAL A 69 2.01 16.79 6.75
CA VAL A 69 3.33 17.27 7.19
C VAL A 69 4.37 16.88 6.13
N LEU A 70 5.61 17.33 6.25
CA LEU A 70 6.70 16.86 5.38
C LEU A 70 7.95 16.55 6.19
N MET A 71 8.18 15.25 6.42
CA MET A 71 9.39 14.77 7.09
C MET A 71 10.57 14.59 6.09
N PRO A 72 11.82 14.75 6.55
CA PRO A 72 13.01 14.55 5.72
C PRO A 72 13.19 13.09 5.29
N THR A 73 13.83 12.90 4.15
CA THR A 73 14.18 11.56 3.61
C THR A 73 15.34 10.92 4.36
N ILE A 74 16.30 11.71 4.84
CA ILE A 74 17.41 11.25 5.66
C ILE A 74 17.03 11.31 7.13
N GLN A 75 17.22 10.20 7.84
CA GLN A 75 16.88 10.05 9.26
C GLN A 75 18.11 9.67 10.08
N SER A 76 18.14 10.08 11.35
CA SER A 76 19.19 9.68 12.29
C SER A 76 19.05 8.20 12.67
N ALA A 77 20.16 7.46 12.62
CA ALA A 77 20.18 6.07 13.05
C ALA A 77 19.85 5.93 14.55
N ASP A 78 20.17 6.92 15.39
CA ASP A 78 19.90 6.87 16.83
C ASP A 78 18.41 6.74 17.14
N LEU A 79 17.57 7.33 16.30
CA LEU A 79 16.13 7.23 16.43
C LEU A 79 15.63 5.79 16.20
N TRP A 80 16.21 5.10 15.22
CA TRP A 80 15.92 3.69 14.91
C TRP A 80 16.54 2.71 15.90
N LYS A 81 17.68 3.08 16.49
CA LYS A 81 18.30 2.32 17.58
C LYS A 81 17.39 2.31 18.81
N LYS A 82 16.74 3.43 19.14
CA LYS A 82 15.73 3.51 20.23
C LYS A 82 14.53 2.60 20.00
N SER A 83 14.12 2.39 18.75
CA SER A 83 13.01 1.48 18.45
C SER A 83 13.41 0.01 18.42
N GLY A 84 14.72 -0.29 18.34
CA GLY A 84 15.26 -1.61 18.09
C GLY A 84 15.21 -2.02 16.61
N ARG A 85 14.61 -1.20 15.72
CA ARG A 85 14.42 -1.55 14.31
C ARG A 85 15.66 -1.32 13.45
N TYR A 86 16.66 -0.56 13.92
CA TYR A 86 17.87 -0.30 13.13
C TYR A 86 18.56 -1.58 12.66
N GLU A 87 18.75 -2.56 13.54
CA GLU A 87 19.33 -3.85 13.17
C GLU A 87 18.29 -4.86 12.67
N ALA A 88 17.07 -4.82 13.20
CA ALA A 88 16.01 -5.76 12.82
C ALA A 88 15.49 -5.57 11.38
N TYR A 89 15.62 -4.38 10.78
CA TYR A 89 15.16 -4.11 9.42
C TYR A 89 15.99 -4.86 8.35
N GLY A 90 17.21 -5.25 8.67
CA GLY A 90 18.08 -6.01 7.76
C GLY A 90 18.63 -5.19 6.59
N LYS A 91 18.96 -5.89 5.50
CA LYS A 91 19.73 -5.35 4.37
C LYS A 91 18.95 -4.42 3.45
N GLU A 92 17.62 -4.38 3.57
CA GLU A 92 16.78 -3.47 2.79
C GLU A 92 16.90 -2.01 3.26
N MET A 93 17.47 -1.78 4.45
CA MET A 93 17.74 -0.44 4.96
C MET A 93 19.01 0.14 4.34
N LEU A 94 18.87 1.23 3.57
CA LEU A 94 20.02 1.97 3.07
C LEU A 94 20.64 2.82 4.18
N ARG A 95 21.75 2.33 4.75
CA ARG A 95 22.55 3.03 5.77
C ARG A 95 23.56 3.97 5.11
N ILE A 96 23.70 5.16 5.68
CA ILE A 96 24.54 6.25 5.16
C ILE A 96 25.40 6.77 6.31
N LYS A 97 26.66 7.13 6.03
CA LYS A 97 27.50 7.92 6.93
C LYS A 97 27.76 9.28 6.31
N ASP A 98 27.60 10.35 7.09
CA ASP A 98 28.01 11.67 6.62
C ASP A 98 29.54 11.85 6.69
N ARG A 99 30.02 13.02 6.26
CA ARG A 99 31.44 13.41 6.31
C ARG A 99 32.01 13.53 7.73
N HIS A 100 31.18 13.42 8.76
CA HIS A 100 31.53 13.47 10.18
C HIS A 100 31.32 12.11 10.85
N ASP A 101 31.21 11.04 10.06
CA ASP A 101 31.00 9.65 10.49
C ASP A 101 29.71 9.41 11.29
N ARG A 102 28.71 10.29 11.16
CA ARG A 102 27.41 10.12 11.81
C ARG A 102 26.59 9.09 11.07
N ASP A 103 26.06 8.12 11.82
CA ASP A 103 25.18 7.09 11.27
C ASP A 103 23.80 7.70 10.93
N MET A 104 23.41 7.56 9.67
CA MET A 104 22.12 7.98 9.13
C MET A 104 21.56 6.87 8.25
N LEU A 105 20.34 7.07 7.78
CA LEU A 105 19.71 6.18 6.81
C LEU A 105 18.75 6.96 5.90
N TYR A 106 18.53 6.43 4.70
CA TYR A 106 17.41 6.87 3.88
C TYR A 106 16.15 6.15 4.39
N GLY A 107 15.15 6.90 4.83
CA GLY A 107 13.94 6.38 5.47
C GLY A 107 13.15 5.42 4.56
N PRO A 108 13.01 4.14 4.94
CA PRO A 108 12.09 3.23 4.24
C PRO A 108 10.63 3.38 4.72
N THR A 109 10.43 4.03 5.86
CA THR A 109 9.16 4.42 6.53
C THR A 109 9.50 5.44 7.63
N ASN A 110 8.50 5.98 8.34
CA ASN A 110 8.65 7.11 9.25
C ASN A 110 8.00 6.90 10.64
N GLU A 111 7.75 5.66 11.12
CA GLU A 111 7.10 5.45 12.44
C GLU A 111 7.87 6.11 13.59
N GLU A 112 9.20 5.96 13.64
CA GLU A 112 10.00 6.53 14.72
C GLU A 112 10.06 8.05 14.65
N GLN A 113 10.12 8.60 13.44
CA GLN A 113 10.22 10.04 13.20
C GLN A 113 8.95 10.77 13.57
N ILE A 114 7.80 10.25 13.14
CA ILE A 114 6.52 10.87 13.49
C ILE A 114 6.21 10.71 14.98
N THR A 115 6.64 9.60 15.61
CA THR A 115 6.55 9.43 17.06
C THR A 115 7.42 10.44 17.80
N ASP A 116 8.63 10.72 17.31
CA ASP A 116 9.51 11.74 17.88
C ASP A 116 8.95 13.16 17.75
N ILE A 117 8.31 13.48 16.62
CA ILE A 117 7.59 14.75 16.44
C ILE A 117 6.41 14.84 17.40
N PHE A 118 5.60 13.78 17.45
CA PHE A 118 4.37 13.75 18.25
C PHE A 118 4.67 13.88 19.75
N ARG A 119 5.67 13.16 20.27
CA ARG A 119 6.05 13.22 21.70
C ARG A 119 6.58 14.60 22.13
N GLN A 120 7.14 15.37 21.20
CA GLN A 120 7.63 16.73 21.48
C GLN A 120 6.50 17.76 21.40
N GLY A 121 5.53 17.54 20.51
CA GLY A 121 4.45 18.50 20.23
C GLY A 121 3.19 18.37 21.09
N VAL A 122 2.81 17.15 21.51
CA VAL A 122 1.54 16.91 22.21
C VAL A 122 1.74 16.79 23.71
N GLN A 123 0.99 17.59 24.46
CA GLN A 123 1.10 17.70 25.92
C GLN A 123 -0.18 17.29 26.66
N SER A 124 -1.31 17.16 25.96
CA SER A 124 -2.61 16.84 26.57
C SER A 124 -3.41 15.83 25.75
N TYR A 125 -4.23 15.01 26.44
CA TYR A 125 -5.21 14.15 25.80
C TYR A 125 -6.24 14.94 24.97
N LYS A 126 -6.44 16.24 25.26
CA LYS A 126 -7.33 17.13 24.49
C LYS A 126 -6.84 17.39 23.08
N ASP A 127 -5.55 17.15 22.84
CA ASP A 127 -4.98 17.22 21.50
C ASP A 127 -5.26 15.96 20.70
N LEU A 128 -5.93 14.94 21.24
CA LEU A 128 -6.22 13.68 20.56
C LEU A 128 -7.71 13.56 20.19
N PRO A 129 -8.06 12.84 19.11
CA PRO A 129 -7.16 12.09 18.20
C PRO A 129 -6.40 12.99 17.21
N ARG A 130 -5.26 12.51 16.71
CA ARG A 130 -4.53 13.16 15.60
C ARG A 130 -4.09 12.15 14.59
N ASN A 131 -4.22 12.50 13.31
CA ASN A 131 -3.71 11.71 12.20
C ASN A 131 -2.82 12.61 11.35
N LEU A 132 -1.52 12.31 11.31
CA LEU A 132 -0.53 13.07 10.57
C LEU A 132 -0.06 12.23 9.39
N TYR A 133 0.06 12.81 8.20
CA TYR A 133 0.53 12.08 7.04
C TYR A 133 1.50 12.90 6.19
N HIS A 134 2.27 12.25 5.35
CA HIS A 134 3.03 12.94 4.31
C HIS A 134 3.06 12.14 3.02
N ILE A 135 3.33 12.83 1.91
CA ILE A 135 3.64 12.20 0.62
C ILE A 135 5.11 12.48 0.32
N GLN A 136 5.95 11.46 0.46
CA GLN A 136 7.41 11.62 0.40
C GLN A 136 8.08 10.42 -0.25
N TRP A 137 9.25 10.67 -0.83
CA TRP A 137 10.13 9.63 -1.36
C TRP A 137 10.68 8.76 -0.24
N LYS A 138 10.77 7.47 -0.54
CA LYS A 138 11.26 6.44 0.36
C LYS A 138 12.23 5.56 -0.40
N PHE A 139 13.09 4.87 0.34
CA PHE A 139 14.06 3.95 -0.24
C PHE A 139 14.06 2.61 0.48
N ARG A 140 13.98 1.52 -0.29
CA ARG A 140 14.24 0.15 0.18
C ARG A 140 15.23 -0.49 -0.79
N ASP A 141 16.35 -1.00 -0.28
CA ASP A 141 17.37 -1.64 -1.11
C ASP A 141 16.96 -3.07 -1.49
N GLU A 142 15.89 -3.15 -2.29
CA GLU A 142 15.32 -4.39 -2.81
C GLU A 142 16.40 -5.19 -3.57
N VAL A 143 16.57 -6.45 -3.17
CA VAL A 143 17.60 -7.35 -3.70
C VAL A 143 17.41 -7.59 -5.20
N ARG A 144 16.16 -7.67 -5.66
CA ARG A 144 15.81 -7.86 -7.07
C ARG A 144 14.71 -6.91 -7.52
N PRO A 145 15.04 -5.65 -7.85
CA PRO A 145 14.08 -4.70 -8.37
C PRO A 145 13.56 -5.18 -9.73
N ARG A 146 12.24 -5.21 -9.90
CA ARG A 146 11.56 -5.75 -11.09
C ARG A 146 10.28 -4.99 -11.37
N PHE A 147 9.66 -5.26 -12.52
CA PHE A 147 8.32 -4.76 -12.84
C PHE A 147 8.16 -3.23 -12.87
N GLY A 148 9.25 -2.49 -13.16
CA GLY A 148 9.18 -1.05 -13.28
C GLY A 148 8.90 -0.36 -11.94
N VAL A 149 7.96 0.57 -11.95
CA VAL A 149 7.49 1.29 -10.76
C VAL A 149 6.73 0.41 -9.76
N MET A 150 6.46 -0.86 -10.09
CA MET A 150 5.78 -1.81 -9.20
C MET A 150 6.72 -2.49 -8.21
N ARG A 151 8.03 -2.60 -8.48
CA ARG A 151 9.01 -3.10 -7.50
C ARG A 151 10.39 -2.46 -7.71
N GLY A 152 10.50 -1.19 -7.37
CA GLY A 152 11.71 -0.39 -7.39
C GLY A 152 12.39 -0.33 -6.02
N ARG A 153 13.48 0.44 -5.96
CA ARG A 153 14.18 0.79 -4.73
C ARG A 153 13.76 2.15 -4.19
N GLU A 154 13.55 3.10 -5.09
CA GLU A 154 13.05 4.44 -4.78
C GLU A 154 11.63 4.59 -5.32
N PHE A 155 10.70 4.98 -4.46
CA PHE A 155 9.29 5.13 -4.81
C PHE A 155 8.64 6.20 -3.94
N LEU A 156 7.55 6.77 -4.45
CA LEU A 156 6.75 7.76 -3.74
C LEU A 156 5.68 7.05 -2.92
N MET A 157 5.53 7.48 -1.67
CA MET A 157 4.59 6.87 -0.74
C MET A 157 3.80 7.96 -0.03
N LYS A 158 2.52 7.69 0.24
CA LYS A 158 1.76 8.39 1.27
C LYS A 158 1.69 7.51 2.52
N ASP A 159 2.28 7.95 3.60
CA ASP A 159 2.23 7.29 4.91
C ASP A 159 1.60 8.22 5.94
N ALA A 160 0.64 7.68 6.68
CA ALA A 160 -0.19 8.36 7.66
C ALA A 160 -0.12 7.63 9.00
N TYR A 161 -0.24 8.38 10.09
CA TYR A 161 0.05 7.94 11.44
C TYR A 161 -0.98 8.52 12.40
N SER A 162 -1.84 7.69 12.98
CA SER A 162 -2.82 8.11 13.99
C SER A 162 -2.34 7.85 15.41
N PHE A 163 -2.66 8.79 16.28
CA PHE A 163 -2.38 8.77 17.71
C PHE A 163 -3.71 8.93 18.44
N ASP A 164 -3.98 8.02 19.37
CA ASP A 164 -5.30 7.87 19.98
C ASP A 164 -5.17 7.50 21.48
N VAL A 165 -6.11 8.01 22.29
CA VAL A 165 -6.10 7.81 23.75
C VAL A 165 -6.52 6.41 24.19
N SER A 166 -7.29 5.70 23.37
CA SER A 166 -7.80 4.37 23.67
C SER A 166 -7.84 3.50 22.42
N ARG A 167 -8.05 2.21 22.61
CA ARG A 167 -8.18 1.25 21.51
C ARG A 167 -9.42 1.55 20.65
N GLU A 168 -10.52 1.92 21.27
CA GLU A 168 -11.79 2.24 20.61
C GLU A 168 -11.63 3.49 19.73
N ALA A 169 -10.95 4.53 20.23
CA ALA A 169 -10.60 5.70 19.44
C ALA A 169 -9.66 5.33 18.28
N GLY A 170 -8.65 4.49 18.54
CA GLY A 170 -7.76 3.96 17.49
C GLY A 170 -8.51 3.17 16.42
N GLN A 171 -9.50 2.36 16.81
CA GLN A 171 -10.34 1.61 15.87
C GLN A 171 -11.14 2.55 14.97
N HIS A 172 -11.66 3.64 15.51
CA HIS A 172 -12.33 4.65 14.69
C HIS A 172 -11.36 5.35 13.73
N SER A 173 -10.17 5.75 14.20
CA SER A 173 -9.10 6.30 13.34
C SER A 173 -8.71 5.33 12.22
N TYR A 174 -8.65 4.03 12.51
CA TYR A 174 -8.46 2.99 11.52
C TYR A 174 -9.59 2.93 10.49
N ASN A 175 -10.84 2.92 10.96
CA ASN A 175 -12.00 2.86 10.08
C ASN A 175 -12.09 4.11 9.17
N LYS A 176 -11.77 5.31 9.68
CA LYS A 176 -11.66 6.54 8.86
C LYS A 176 -10.67 6.32 7.71
N MET A 177 -9.53 5.73 8.01
CA MET A 177 -8.49 5.45 7.03
C MET A 177 -8.90 4.36 6.03
N PHE A 178 -9.54 3.28 6.47
CA PHE A 178 -10.10 2.24 5.60
C PHE A 178 -11.07 2.84 4.56
N VAL A 179 -12.01 3.66 5.02
CA VAL A 179 -12.99 4.34 4.16
C VAL A 179 -12.32 5.35 3.21
N SER A 180 -11.34 6.11 3.70
CA SER A 180 -10.54 7.01 2.87
C SER A 180 -9.91 6.29 1.67
N TYR A 181 -9.37 5.08 1.84
CA TYR A 181 -8.76 4.39 0.69
C TYR A 181 -9.77 3.76 -0.23
N LEU A 182 -10.88 3.21 0.28
CA LEU A 182 -11.98 2.77 -0.58
C LEU A 182 -12.35 3.88 -1.56
N ARG A 183 -12.54 5.10 -1.03
CA ARG A 183 -12.82 6.29 -1.84
C ARG A 183 -11.65 6.70 -2.74
N THR A 184 -10.41 6.64 -2.24
CA THR A 184 -9.20 6.96 -3.03
C THR A 184 -9.12 6.10 -4.29
N PHE A 185 -9.29 4.78 -4.15
CA PHE A 185 -9.23 3.85 -5.27
C PHE A 185 -10.43 3.96 -6.20
N ALA A 186 -11.62 4.12 -5.63
CA ALA A 186 -12.84 4.41 -6.39
C ALA A 186 -12.66 5.61 -7.32
N ARG A 187 -12.10 6.72 -6.81
CA ARG A 187 -11.81 7.93 -7.60
C ARG A 187 -10.75 7.74 -8.67
N MET A 188 -9.87 6.74 -8.52
CA MET A 188 -8.92 6.33 -9.55
C MET A 188 -9.50 5.33 -10.56
N GLY A 189 -10.77 4.92 -10.38
CA GLY A 189 -11.42 3.91 -11.22
C GLY A 189 -10.94 2.49 -10.96
N LEU A 190 -10.41 2.22 -9.77
CA LEU A 190 -9.85 0.93 -9.38
C LEU A 190 -10.74 0.23 -8.35
N LYS A 191 -10.95 -1.08 -8.54
CA LYS A 191 -11.60 -1.95 -7.56
C LYS A 191 -10.53 -2.60 -6.69
N ALA A 192 -10.19 -1.94 -5.58
CA ALA A 192 -9.16 -2.42 -4.65
C ALA A 192 -9.83 -3.17 -3.48
N VAL A 193 -9.74 -4.50 -3.48
CA VAL A 193 -10.38 -5.37 -2.50
C VAL A 193 -9.61 -5.31 -1.18
N PRO A 194 -10.25 -4.96 -0.05
CA PRO A 194 -9.62 -5.02 1.26
C PRO A 194 -9.53 -6.48 1.72
N MET A 195 -8.31 -6.99 1.87
CA MET A 195 -7.99 -8.37 2.21
C MET A 195 -7.33 -8.44 3.57
N ARG A 196 -7.76 -9.38 4.42
CA ARG A 196 -7.05 -9.65 5.68
C ARG A 196 -5.61 -10.09 5.39
N ALA A 197 -4.66 -9.45 6.06
CA ALA A 197 -3.23 -9.63 5.77
C ALA A 197 -2.39 -9.81 7.05
N GLU A 198 -1.16 -10.28 6.90
CA GLU A 198 -0.18 -10.26 8.00
C GLU A 198 0.30 -8.84 8.33
N THR A 199 0.76 -8.65 9.55
CA THR A 199 1.25 -7.37 10.05
C THR A 199 2.73 -7.15 9.78
N GLY A 200 3.53 -8.22 9.66
CA GLY A 200 4.97 -8.14 9.35
C GLY A 200 5.80 -7.42 10.42
N PRO A 201 7.00 -6.88 10.07
CA PRO A 201 7.92 -6.22 11.02
C PRO A 201 7.39 -4.93 11.67
N ILE A 202 6.21 -4.46 11.25
CA ILE A 202 5.57 -3.23 11.75
C ILE A 202 4.70 -3.54 12.99
N GLY A 203 4.27 -4.80 13.19
CA GLY A 203 3.48 -5.24 14.36
C GLY A 203 1.95 -5.02 14.24
N GLY A 204 1.18 -5.44 15.26
CA GLY A 204 -0.30 -5.29 15.31
C GLY A 204 -1.11 -6.59 15.20
N LYS A 205 -2.44 -6.48 15.33
CA LYS A 205 -3.41 -7.60 15.24
C LYS A 205 -4.37 -7.48 14.05
N ASP A 206 -4.82 -6.28 13.69
CA ASP A 206 -5.73 -6.06 12.56
C ASP A 206 -4.96 -5.47 11.36
N SER A 207 -5.13 -6.02 10.16
CA SER A 207 -4.36 -5.57 8.99
C SER A 207 -5.13 -5.90 7.72
N HIS A 208 -5.26 -4.90 6.83
CA HIS A 208 -5.98 -5.07 5.57
C HIS A 208 -5.16 -4.55 4.39
N GLU A 209 -4.86 -5.41 3.44
CA GLU A 209 -4.26 -5.00 2.17
C GLU A 209 -5.33 -4.68 1.14
N PHE A 210 -5.22 -3.55 0.47
CA PHE A 210 -6.10 -3.17 -0.62
C PHE A 210 -5.47 -3.62 -1.92
N LEU A 211 -5.94 -4.74 -2.46
CA LEU A 211 -5.34 -5.37 -3.64
C LEU A 211 -6.20 -5.13 -4.87
N VAL A 212 -5.57 -4.65 -5.95
CA VAL A 212 -6.22 -4.53 -7.26
C VAL A 212 -6.04 -5.84 -8.01
N LEU A 213 -7.16 -6.46 -8.36
CA LEU A 213 -7.18 -7.74 -9.04
C LEU A 213 -6.50 -7.66 -10.41
N ALA A 214 -5.49 -8.51 -10.63
CA ALA A 214 -4.76 -8.60 -11.89
C ALA A 214 -4.34 -10.06 -12.14
N ASP A 215 -3.79 -10.33 -13.32
CA ASP A 215 -3.20 -11.63 -13.66
C ASP A 215 -1.68 -11.68 -13.34
N THR A 216 -1.01 -10.52 -13.27
CA THR A 216 0.46 -10.38 -13.31
C THR A 216 1.12 -9.93 -12.01
N GLY A 217 0.37 -9.86 -10.94
CA GLY A 217 0.84 -9.42 -9.63
C GLY A 217 1.66 -10.44 -8.88
N GLU A 218 1.93 -10.17 -7.61
CA GLU A 218 2.87 -10.99 -6.82
C GLU A 218 2.21 -11.81 -5.71
N SER A 219 0.95 -11.53 -5.37
CA SER A 219 0.23 -12.23 -4.30
C SER A 219 -0.86 -13.15 -4.82
N GLU A 220 -0.93 -14.33 -4.22
CA GLU A 220 -2.07 -15.22 -4.29
C GLU A 220 -3.11 -14.80 -3.25
N VAL A 221 -4.38 -14.79 -3.65
CA VAL A 221 -5.47 -14.21 -2.87
C VAL A 221 -6.74 -15.04 -2.99
N HIS A 222 -7.51 -15.08 -1.91
CA HIS A 222 -8.78 -15.80 -1.84
C HIS A 222 -9.87 -14.83 -1.42
N PHE A 223 -10.86 -14.61 -2.28
CA PHE A 223 -11.91 -13.63 -2.04
C PHE A 223 -13.26 -14.07 -2.62
N ASP A 224 -14.32 -13.48 -2.08
CA ASP A 224 -15.69 -13.69 -2.56
C ASP A 224 -15.92 -13.01 -3.93
N ARG A 225 -16.58 -13.71 -4.86
CA ARG A 225 -16.89 -13.15 -6.19
C ARG A 225 -17.78 -11.90 -6.07
N ASP A 226 -18.59 -11.78 -5.02
CA ASP A 226 -19.49 -10.65 -4.81
C ASP A 226 -18.76 -9.29 -4.85
N PHE A 227 -17.45 -9.24 -4.59
CA PHE A 227 -16.65 -8.02 -4.78
C PHE A 227 -16.63 -7.49 -6.23
N TYR A 228 -16.86 -8.33 -7.24
CA TYR A 228 -16.97 -7.86 -8.63
C TYR A 228 -18.23 -7.03 -8.88
N ASP A 229 -19.33 -7.44 -8.26
CA ASP A 229 -20.67 -6.90 -8.49
C ASP A 229 -21.05 -5.80 -7.48
N MET A 230 -20.21 -5.56 -6.46
CA MET A 230 -20.35 -4.44 -5.54
C MET A 230 -20.26 -3.09 -6.27
N ASP A 231 -20.99 -2.10 -5.75
CA ASP A 231 -20.80 -0.72 -6.13
C ASP A 231 -19.51 -0.18 -5.49
N TRP A 232 -18.58 0.24 -6.36
CA TRP A 232 -17.30 0.83 -5.98
C TRP A 232 -17.28 2.35 -6.20
N SER A 233 -18.42 2.96 -6.50
CA SER A 233 -18.51 4.40 -6.66
C SER A 233 -18.14 5.11 -5.35
N ALA A 234 -17.51 6.28 -5.47
CA ALA A 234 -17.21 7.09 -4.29
C ALA A 234 -18.53 7.59 -3.69
N PHE A 235 -18.69 7.40 -2.38
CA PHE A 235 -19.89 7.73 -1.61
C PHE A 235 -19.57 8.78 -0.55
N GLU A 236 -20.48 9.73 -0.30
CA GLU A 236 -20.29 10.72 0.76
C GLU A 236 -20.50 10.09 2.15
N ILE A 237 -19.68 10.49 3.12
CA ILE A 237 -19.75 10.01 4.49
C ILE A 237 -19.28 11.10 5.44
N ASP A 238 -19.98 11.24 6.57
CA ASP A 238 -19.48 12.01 7.70
C ASP A 238 -18.48 11.14 8.47
N TYR A 239 -17.20 11.54 8.44
CA TYR A 239 -16.15 10.81 9.12
C TYR A 239 -16.26 10.88 10.64
N ASP A 240 -17.03 11.81 11.21
CA ASP A 240 -17.23 11.91 12.66
C ASP A 240 -18.39 11.05 13.16
N ASP A 241 -19.23 10.52 12.26
CA ASP A 241 -20.20 9.48 12.60
C ASP A 241 -19.49 8.12 12.71
N VAL A 242 -19.10 7.78 13.94
CA VAL A 242 -18.41 6.53 14.28
C VAL A 242 -19.17 5.29 13.82
N ALA A 243 -20.50 5.30 13.92
CA ALA A 243 -21.33 4.14 13.60
C ALA A 243 -21.45 3.97 12.08
N ALA A 244 -21.67 5.06 11.34
CA ALA A 244 -21.72 5.02 9.87
C ALA A 244 -20.38 4.56 9.29
N VAL A 245 -19.26 5.11 9.78
CA VAL A 245 -17.91 4.73 9.35
C VAL A 245 -17.62 3.25 9.65
N ALA A 246 -18.01 2.75 10.83
CA ALA A 246 -17.87 1.34 11.17
C ALA A 246 -18.73 0.43 10.29
N LYS A 247 -19.96 0.85 9.94
CA LYS A 247 -20.86 0.09 9.08
C LYS A 247 -20.25 -0.14 7.70
N VAL A 248 -19.62 0.88 7.10
CA VAL A 248 -18.94 0.72 5.81
C VAL A 248 -17.83 -0.33 5.90
N VAL A 249 -16.99 -0.28 6.94
CA VAL A 249 -15.94 -1.28 7.14
C VAL A 249 -16.55 -2.69 7.29
N GLU A 250 -17.62 -2.83 8.07
CA GLU A 250 -18.35 -4.10 8.22
C GLU A 250 -18.89 -4.63 6.88
N ASP A 251 -19.48 -3.78 6.05
CA ASP A 251 -20.06 -4.19 4.76
C ASP A 251 -19.00 -4.73 3.79
N PHE A 252 -17.79 -4.18 3.84
CA PHE A 252 -16.65 -4.66 3.05
C PHE A 252 -15.91 -5.86 3.67
N THR A 253 -15.88 -5.98 4.99
CA THR A 253 -15.15 -7.05 5.71
C THR A 253 -16.03 -8.27 6.07
N SER A 254 -17.35 -8.14 5.94
CA SER A 254 -18.30 -9.26 6.10
C SER A 254 -18.12 -10.34 5.04
N LYS A 255 -17.69 -9.95 3.83
CA LYS A 255 -17.32 -10.85 2.73
C LYS A 255 -15.93 -11.42 2.96
N TYR A 256 -15.71 -12.66 2.57
CA TYR A 256 -14.40 -13.26 2.74
C TYR A 256 -13.39 -12.64 1.76
N ALA A 257 -12.29 -12.11 2.28
CA ALA A 257 -11.10 -11.75 1.50
C ALA A 257 -9.86 -11.92 2.38
N ALA A 258 -8.88 -12.69 1.92
CA ALA A 258 -7.64 -12.94 2.63
C ALA A 258 -6.47 -13.15 1.66
N THR A 259 -5.28 -12.71 2.08
CA THR A 259 -4.02 -13.14 1.44
C THR A 259 -3.74 -14.60 1.76
N GLU A 260 -2.88 -15.24 0.98
CA GLU A 260 -2.51 -16.66 1.17
C GLU A 260 -2.10 -16.98 2.62
N GLU A 261 -1.35 -16.10 3.28
CA GLU A 261 -0.87 -16.31 4.65
C GLU A 261 -2.00 -16.30 5.70
N LYS A 262 -3.14 -15.69 5.38
CA LYS A 262 -4.33 -15.61 6.23
C LYS A 262 -5.50 -16.46 5.72
N HIS A 263 -5.29 -17.26 4.68
CA HIS A 263 -6.34 -18.08 4.11
C HIS A 263 -6.68 -19.27 5.02
N ASP A 264 -7.90 -19.24 5.58
CA ASP A 264 -8.53 -20.41 6.20
C ASP A 264 -9.49 -21.08 5.21
N VAL A 265 -9.13 -22.31 4.81
CA VAL A 265 -9.89 -23.12 3.84
C VAL A 265 -11.28 -23.51 4.35
N ALA A 266 -11.42 -23.79 5.64
CA ALA A 266 -12.70 -24.20 6.23
C ALA A 266 -13.65 -23.01 6.33
N GLU A 267 -13.13 -21.85 6.75
CA GLU A 267 -13.88 -20.60 6.77
C GLU A 267 -14.30 -20.17 5.36
N PHE A 268 -13.39 -20.25 4.38
CA PHE A 268 -13.66 -19.91 2.98
C PHE A 268 -14.80 -20.74 2.41
N LYS A 269 -14.75 -22.07 2.56
CA LYS A 269 -15.81 -22.98 2.08
C LYS A 269 -17.16 -22.74 2.73
N LYS A 270 -17.18 -22.23 3.97
CA LYS A 270 -18.42 -21.94 4.70
C LYS A 270 -19.05 -20.60 4.29
N ARG A 271 -18.21 -19.59 4.01
CA ARG A 271 -18.66 -18.22 3.76
C ARG A 271 -18.89 -17.93 2.28
N VAL A 272 -18.07 -18.48 1.39
CA VAL A 272 -18.15 -18.23 -0.05
C VAL A 272 -19.09 -19.26 -0.67
N ARG A 273 -20.20 -18.78 -1.24
CA ARG A 273 -21.16 -19.63 -1.95
C ARG A 273 -20.62 -19.91 -3.35
N PHE A 274 -20.37 -21.18 -3.65
CA PHE A 274 -20.18 -21.61 -5.03
C PHE A 274 -21.56 -21.65 -5.69
N ALA A 275 -21.76 -20.89 -6.78
CA ALA A 275 -22.95 -21.07 -7.59
C ALA A 275 -22.99 -22.53 -8.10
N GLU A 276 -24.10 -23.23 -7.89
CA GLU A 276 -24.30 -24.57 -8.47
C GLU A 276 -24.11 -24.48 -9.99
N GLY A 277 -23.15 -25.25 -10.52
CA GLY A 277 -22.76 -25.21 -11.93
C GLY A 277 -21.48 -24.43 -12.26
N LEU A 278 -20.87 -23.76 -11.28
CA LEU A 278 -19.51 -23.20 -11.38
C LEU A 278 -18.54 -24.07 -10.55
N THR A 279 -18.26 -25.27 -11.05
CA THR A 279 -17.04 -25.98 -10.68
C THR A 279 -15.85 -25.10 -11.03
N LEU A 280 -14.85 -25.03 -10.13
CA LEU A 280 -13.58 -24.31 -10.27
C LEU A 280 -12.82 -24.70 -11.55
N GLN A 281 -13.28 -24.18 -12.68
CA GLN A 281 -12.66 -24.20 -13.99
C GLN A 281 -13.11 -22.94 -14.72
N HIS A 282 -12.39 -21.84 -14.53
CA HIS A 282 -12.24 -20.84 -15.58
C HIS A 282 -10.79 -20.35 -15.58
N ARG A 283 -9.92 -21.23 -16.08
CA ARG A 283 -8.82 -20.78 -16.95
C ARG A 283 -9.52 -20.08 -18.11
N ARG A 284 -9.18 -18.82 -18.39
CA ARG A 284 -9.54 -18.05 -19.61
C ARG A 284 -10.99 -18.17 -20.08
N VAL A 285 -11.72 -17.05 -20.07
CA VAL A 285 -12.81 -16.90 -21.05
C VAL A 285 -12.17 -16.78 -22.44
N LEU A 286 -12.08 -17.88 -23.18
CA LEU A 286 -12.52 -18.08 -24.56
C LEU A 286 -11.95 -19.37 -25.19
N SER A 287 -12.87 -20.14 -25.79
CA SER A 287 -12.71 -21.18 -26.83
C SER A 287 -12.25 -22.59 -26.42
N ALA A 288 -13.05 -23.56 -26.89
CA ALA A 288 -13.00 -25.00 -26.69
C ALA A 288 -11.74 -25.70 -27.25
N ASN A 289 -11.52 -26.90 -26.71
CA ASN A 289 -10.56 -27.96 -27.07
C ASN A 289 -9.12 -27.77 -26.53
N ASP A 290 -8.84 -28.32 -25.35
CA ASP A 290 -7.90 -29.45 -25.19
C ASP A 290 -7.65 -29.78 -23.70
N THR A 291 -7.46 -31.07 -23.45
CA THR A 291 -7.44 -31.78 -22.17
C THR A 291 -6.21 -31.49 -21.29
N GLY A 292 -6.41 -31.21 -19.98
CA GLY A 292 -5.35 -31.29 -18.96
C GLY A 292 -5.51 -30.38 -17.72
N CYS A 293 -5.77 -30.98 -16.55
CA CYS A 293 -5.96 -30.38 -15.22
C CYS A 293 -4.83 -29.45 -14.72
N GLU A 294 -5.16 -28.43 -13.90
CA GLU A 294 -4.43 -27.86 -12.73
C GLU A 294 -4.92 -26.42 -12.40
N GLY A 295 -4.98 -26.09 -11.09
CA GLY A 295 -5.71 -25.00 -10.43
C GLY A 295 -5.50 -23.54 -10.90
N LEU A 296 -6.42 -22.67 -10.49
CA LEU A 296 -6.56 -21.29 -10.94
C LEU A 296 -5.68 -20.32 -10.15
N ARG A 297 -4.74 -19.70 -10.86
CA ARG A 297 -3.75 -18.74 -10.36
C ARG A 297 -4.09 -17.36 -10.92
N PHE A 298 -4.24 -16.36 -10.05
CA PHE A 298 -4.32 -14.95 -10.42
C PHE A 298 -3.44 -14.16 -9.47
N ALA A 299 -2.82 -13.08 -9.96
CA ALA A 299 -1.77 -12.40 -9.23
C ALA A 299 -2.01 -10.88 -9.25
N CYS A 300 -2.05 -10.23 -8.10
CA CYS A 300 -2.54 -8.83 -7.98
C CYS A 300 -1.44 -7.75 -7.79
N GLY A 301 -1.67 -6.53 -8.29
CA GLY A 301 -0.87 -5.35 -7.98
C GLY A 301 -1.29 -4.76 -6.63
N TRP A 302 -0.33 -4.31 -5.80
CA TRP A 302 -0.55 -4.17 -4.36
C TRP A 302 -0.76 -2.75 -3.85
N LEU A 303 -1.52 -2.66 -2.77
CA LEU A 303 -1.48 -1.57 -1.80
C LEU A 303 -1.75 -2.10 -0.37
N ARG A 304 -0.97 -1.68 0.65
CA ARG A 304 -0.99 -2.29 2.00
C ARG A 304 -1.38 -1.32 3.11
N PHE A 305 -2.48 -1.61 3.80
CA PHE A 305 -3.01 -0.86 4.93
C PHE A 305 -2.84 -1.67 6.23
N ARG A 306 -2.44 -1.06 7.35
CA ARG A 306 -2.19 -1.80 8.60
C ARG A 306 -2.82 -1.09 9.81
N TYR A 307 -3.39 -1.86 10.75
CA TYR A 307 -3.73 -1.37 12.08
C TYR A 307 -2.74 -1.94 13.09
N CYS A 308 -1.85 -1.09 13.58
CA CYS A 308 -0.86 -1.49 14.57
C CYS A 308 -1.33 -1.06 15.95
N HIS A 309 -2.09 -1.91 16.66
CA HIS A 309 -2.25 -1.75 18.10
C HIS A 309 -1.04 -2.39 18.79
N ASN A 310 -0.11 -1.59 19.29
CA ASN A 310 0.97 -2.09 20.14
C ASN A 310 0.46 -2.15 21.58
N GLU A 311 0.40 -3.35 22.16
CA GLU A 311 0.01 -3.57 23.56
C GLU A 311 1.16 -3.26 24.54
N ASP A 312 2.38 -3.00 24.06
CA ASP A 312 3.48 -2.49 24.87
C ASP A 312 3.19 -1.04 25.27
N ALA A 313 3.15 -0.79 26.58
CA ALA A 313 2.65 0.40 27.26
C ALA A 313 3.29 1.77 26.87
N ASP A 314 4.23 1.80 25.92
CA ASP A 314 4.97 2.97 25.47
C ASP A 314 4.71 3.39 24.01
N ARG A 315 3.88 2.68 23.21
CA ARG A 315 3.71 2.99 21.77
C ARG A 315 2.29 2.79 21.25
N ARG A 316 1.42 3.80 21.33
CA ARG A 316 0.09 3.80 20.67
C ARG A 316 0.15 4.56 19.35
N VAL A 317 0.50 3.89 18.24
CA VAL A 317 0.55 4.49 16.90
C VAL A 317 -0.11 3.57 15.87
N THR A 318 -1.17 4.03 15.20
CA THR A 318 -1.77 3.35 14.05
C THR A 318 -1.10 3.82 12.77
N VAL A 319 -0.72 2.91 11.85
CA VAL A 319 0.03 3.26 10.63
C VAL A 319 -0.75 2.96 9.35
N ALA A 320 -1.17 4.00 8.65
CA ALA A 320 -1.91 3.98 7.40
C ALA A 320 -1.01 4.29 6.18
N MET A 321 -0.45 3.26 5.55
CA MET A 321 0.45 3.38 4.39
C MET A 321 -0.29 3.19 3.05
N LEU A 322 0.02 4.02 2.06
CA LEU A 322 -0.39 3.94 0.66
C LEU A 322 0.90 3.87 -0.15
N TRP A 323 1.18 2.68 -0.66
CA TRP A 323 2.49 2.30 -1.20
C TRP A 323 2.34 1.81 -2.65
N HIS A 324 3.24 2.25 -3.55
CA HIS A 324 3.56 1.51 -4.77
C HIS A 324 4.87 0.77 -4.54
N THR A 325 4.83 -0.58 -4.55
CA THR A 325 5.94 -1.56 -4.42
C THR A 325 5.89 -2.60 -3.28
N LEU A 326 6.67 -3.68 -3.39
CA LEU A 326 6.39 -4.98 -2.77
C LEU A 326 7.54 -5.61 -1.99
N GLU A 327 7.23 -6.15 -0.81
CA GLU A 327 8.07 -7.07 -0.03
C GLU A 327 7.51 -8.50 -0.14
N PRO A 328 8.32 -9.53 -0.39
CA PRO A 328 7.99 -10.89 -0.02
C PRO A 328 8.24 -11.08 1.48
N ALA A 329 7.31 -11.76 2.17
CA ALA A 329 7.59 -12.30 3.49
C ALA A 329 8.94 -13.03 3.45
N ALA A 330 9.86 -12.65 4.36
CA ALA A 330 11.14 -13.30 4.50
C ALA A 330 10.92 -14.80 4.71
N LYS A 331 11.11 -15.59 3.66
CA LYS A 331 11.20 -17.04 3.79
C LYS A 331 12.44 -17.30 4.63
N GLY A 332 12.23 -17.68 5.89
CA GLY A 332 13.27 -18.28 6.71
C GLY A 332 13.88 -19.43 5.93
N THR A 333 15.09 -19.22 5.42
CA THR A 333 15.91 -20.29 4.88
C THR A 333 16.59 -20.98 6.06
N LYS A 334 16.28 -22.28 6.16
CA LYS A 334 16.88 -23.37 6.94
C LYS A 334 18.13 -23.09 7.76
#